data_AF-A0A959ZRN9-F1
#
_entry.id   AF-A0A959ZRN9-F1
#
_cell.length_a   1.000
_cell.length_b   1.000
_cell.length_c   1.000
_cell.angle_alpha   90.00
_cell.angle_beta   90.00
_cell.angle_gamma   90.00
#
_symmetry.space_group_name_H-M   'P 1'
#
loop_
_entity.id
_entity.type
_entity.pdbx_description
1 polymer ?
#
loop_
_entity_poly.entity_id
_entity_poly.type
_entity_poly.pdbx_seq_one_letter_code
_entity_poly.pdbx_strand_id
1 'polypeptide(L)'
;TKASLNTSSFLAAASFQETTRVLTEAAINGAKDRLVGLKENVIIGKLIPAATGLKHYRSMTIEPTEPFVQAEEAVLLEEDLLGENGDGNGAGGADGFGDSFASELDEISQEIDASAEK
;
A
#
# COMPACT_ATOMS: atom_id res chain seq x y z
N THR A 1 17.38 -20.29 20.92
CA THR A 1 17.63 -18.88 21.31
C THR A 1 19.11 -18.53 21.51
N LYS A 2 20.08 -19.42 21.23
CA LYS A 2 21.50 -19.18 21.53
C LYS A 2 22.15 -18.07 20.69
N ALA A 3 21.73 -17.92 19.43
CA ALA A 3 22.24 -16.86 18.54
C ALA A 3 21.87 -15.45 19.02
N SER A 4 20.71 -15.27 19.67
CA SER A 4 20.24 -13.95 20.13
C SER A 4 21.01 -13.42 21.33
N LEU A 5 21.64 -14.30 22.12
CA LEU A 5 22.49 -13.93 23.26
C LEU A 5 23.91 -13.54 22.81
N ASN A 6 24.38 -14.08 21.69
CA ASN A 6 25.72 -13.82 21.13
C ASN A 6 25.72 -12.62 20.17
N THR A 7 24.97 -11.56 20.47
CA THR A 7 25.06 -10.29 19.72
C THR A 7 26.24 -9.46 20.21
N SER A 8 26.88 -8.71 19.30
CA SER A 8 28.00 -7.83 19.64
C SER A 8 27.60 -6.64 20.52
N SER A 9 26.30 -6.32 20.60
CA SER A 9 25.76 -5.29 21.47
C SER A 9 25.32 -5.88 22.80
N PHE A 10 25.94 -5.43 23.90
CA PHE A 10 25.50 -5.82 25.23
C PHE A 10 24.11 -5.26 25.57
N LEU A 11 23.74 -4.11 25.00
CA LEU A 11 22.47 -3.43 25.26
C LEU A 11 21.29 -4.20 24.63
N ALA A 12 21.49 -4.72 23.41
CA ALA A 12 20.55 -5.63 22.77
C ALA A 12 20.54 -7.03 23.40
N ALA A 13 21.70 -7.55 23.86
CA ALA A 13 21.77 -8.83 24.55
C ALA A 13 21.02 -8.79 25.89
N ALA A 14 21.29 -7.78 26.71
CA ALA A 14 20.67 -7.60 28.02
C ALA A 14 19.14 -7.41 27.90
N SER A 15 18.64 -6.84 26.81
CA SER A 15 17.19 -6.65 26.62
C SER A 15 16.42 -7.93 26.31
N PHE A 16 17.10 -9.05 26.01
CA PHE A 16 16.45 -10.31 25.71
C PHE A 16 16.23 -11.13 26.99
N GLN A 17 17.31 -11.59 27.62
CA GLN A 17 17.33 -12.41 28.84
C GLN A 17 18.69 -12.22 29.56
N GLU A 18 18.81 -12.72 30.79
CA GLU A 18 20.08 -12.73 31.57
C GLU A 18 20.69 -11.33 31.84
N THR A 19 19.84 -10.31 32.02
CA THR A 19 20.22 -8.88 32.19
C THR A 19 21.42 -8.66 33.14
N THR A 20 21.36 -9.21 34.36
CA THR A 20 22.40 -9.02 35.37
C THR A 20 23.75 -9.53 34.89
N ARG A 21 23.79 -10.76 34.33
CA ARG A 21 25.01 -11.39 33.86
C ARG A 21 25.64 -10.61 32.71
N VAL A 22 24.83 -10.24 31.71
CA VAL A 22 25.28 -9.51 30.53
C VAL A 22 25.83 -8.14 30.92
N LEU A 23 25.15 -7.40 31.80
CA LEU A 23 25.61 -6.08 32.25
C LEU A 23 26.88 -6.17 33.11
N THR A 24 27.01 -7.20 33.95
CA THR A 24 28.23 -7.40 34.73
C THR A 24 29.44 -7.74 33.88
N GLU A 25 29.29 -8.64 32.90
CA GLU A 25 30.39 -9.02 31.99
C GLU A 25 30.79 -7.81 31.12
N ALA A 26 29.83 -7.01 30.65
CA ALA A 26 30.10 -5.78 29.90
C ALA A 26 30.83 -4.73 30.76
N ALA A 27 30.43 -4.55 32.02
CA ALA A 27 31.06 -3.61 32.95
C ALA A 27 32.50 -3.99 33.29
N ILE A 28 32.76 -5.27 33.57
CA ILE A 28 34.11 -5.80 33.85
C ILE A 28 35.03 -5.61 32.64
N ASN A 29 34.53 -5.89 31.43
CA ASN A 29 35.30 -5.77 30.20
C ASN A 29 35.39 -4.32 29.67
N GLY A 30 34.71 -3.35 30.28
CA GLY A 30 34.64 -1.97 29.79
C GLY A 30 34.04 -1.85 28.39
N ALA A 31 33.10 -2.74 28.04
CA ALA A 31 32.51 -2.83 26.71
C ALA A 31 31.74 -1.54 26.35
N LYS A 32 31.89 -1.07 25.11
CA LYS A 32 31.17 0.10 24.57
C LYS A 32 30.24 -0.34 23.45
N ASP A 33 28.98 0.05 23.54
CA ASP A 33 27.99 -0.23 22.52
C ASP A 33 28.10 0.78 21.36
N ARG A 34 28.15 0.27 20.12
CA ARG A 34 28.25 1.10 18.91
C ARG A 34 26.88 1.44 18.30
N LEU A 35 25.77 0.92 18.86
CA LEU A 35 24.40 1.22 18.43
C LEU A 35 24.18 0.99 16.92
N VAL A 36 24.73 -0.10 16.37
CA VAL A 36 24.61 -0.42 14.94
C VAL A 36 23.35 -1.24 14.65
N GLY A 37 22.82 -1.92 15.66
CA GLY A 37 21.67 -2.79 15.58
C GLY A 37 20.33 -2.08 15.72
N LEU A 38 19.28 -2.79 15.35
CA LEU A 38 17.90 -2.31 15.44
C LEU A 38 17.48 -2.10 16.90
N LYS A 39 17.67 -3.11 17.76
CA LYS A 39 17.18 -3.08 19.15
C LYS A 39 17.84 -1.98 19.97
N GLU A 40 19.15 -1.81 19.85
CA GLU A 40 19.88 -0.76 20.56
C GLU A 40 19.30 0.63 20.30
N ASN A 41 19.05 0.95 19.02
CA ASN A 41 18.52 2.26 18.64
C ASN A 41 17.09 2.46 19.14
N VAL A 42 16.26 1.41 19.13
CA VAL A 42 14.91 1.46 19.72
C VAL A 42 14.96 1.73 21.22
N ILE A 43 15.82 1.03 21.96
CA ILE A 43 15.93 1.18 23.43
C ILE A 43 16.39 2.59 23.81
N ILE A 44 17.31 3.17 23.03
CA ILE A 44 17.83 4.53 23.26
C ILE A 44 16.88 5.63 22.75
N GLY A 45 15.92 5.29 21.87
CA GLY A 45 15.02 6.25 21.24
C GLY A 45 15.62 7.03 20.06
N LYS A 46 16.63 6.46 19.39
CA LYS A 46 17.19 6.99 18.13
C LYS A 46 16.51 6.35 16.92
N LEU A 47 16.56 7.05 15.78
CA LEU A 47 16.08 6.50 14.51
C LEU A 47 16.79 5.17 14.21
N ILE A 48 16.00 4.15 13.92
CA ILE A 48 16.47 2.81 13.61
C ILE A 48 17.29 2.80 12.31
N PRO A 49 18.28 1.91 12.16
CA PRO A 49 19.10 1.82 10.95
C PRO A 49 18.38 1.06 9.82
N ALA A 50 17.12 1.42 9.53
CA ALA A 50 16.31 0.79 8.50
C ALA A 50 15.33 1.80 7.87
N ALA A 51 14.97 1.57 6.61
CA ALA A 51 14.05 2.42 5.82
C ALA A 51 14.41 3.91 5.93
N THR A 52 13.45 4.76 6.30
CA THR A 52 13.62 6.22 6.48
C THR A 52 14.68 6.60 7.52
N GLY A 53 15.08 5.67 8.37
CA GLY A 53 16.15 5.87 9.34
C GLY A 53 17.56 5.76 8.76
N LEU A 54 17.75 5.23 7.54
CA LEU A 54 19.05 5.26 6.87
C LEU A 54 19.40 6.70 6.43
N LYS A 55 20.70 7.01 6.40
CA LYS A 55 21.20 8.35 6.05
C LYS A 55 20.69 8.83 4.70
N HIS A 56 20.66 7.93 3.70
CA HIS A 56 20.21 8.24 2.35
C HIS A 56 18.78 8.78 2.33
N TYR A 57 17.84 8.08 2.99
CA TYR A 57 16.44 8.51 3.02
C TYR A 57 16.19 9.74 3.88
N ARG A 58 17.01 9.99 4.91
CA ARG A 58 16.84 11.15 5.80
C ARG A 58 17.24 12.49 5.17
N SER A 59 18.18 12.47 4.22
CA SER A 59 18.69 13.68 3.58
C SER A 59 18.17 13.89 2.17
N MET A 60 17.14 13.14 1.74
CA MET A 60 16.53 13.37 0.44
C MET A 60 15.63 14.61 0.48
N THR A 61 15.91 15.55 -0.41
CA THR A 61 15.01 16.66 -0.74
C THR A 61 14.00 16.15 -1.76
N ILE A 62 12.71 16.26 -1.44
CA ILE A 62 11.61 15.88 -2.33
C ILE A 62 11.08 17.18 -2.94
N GLU A 63 11.25 17.34 -4.24
CA GLU A 63 10.58 18.40 -4.99
C GLU A 63 9.14 17.95 -5.27
N PRO A 64 8.12 18.80 -5.01
CA PRO A 64 6.74 18.50 -5.37
C PRO A 64 6.63 18.34 -6.89
N THR A 65 6.15 17.20 -7.37
CA THR A 65 5.76 17.06 -8.78
C THR A 65 4.58 17.99 -9.05
N GLU A 66 4.68 18.77 -10.13
CA GLU A 66 3.57 19.56 -10.68
C GLU A 66 2.29 18.70 -10.73
N PRO A 67 1.12 19.22 -10.30
CA PRO A 67 -0.11 18.45 -10.32
C PRO A 67 -0.43 17.99 -11.75
N PHE A 68 -0.74 16.69 -11.91
CA PHE A 68 -1.18 16.15 -13.19
C PHE A 68 -2.48 16.83 -13.64
N VAL A 69 -2.36 17.71 -14.64
CA VAL A 69 -3.50 18.28 -15.38
C VAL A 69 -4.03 17.24 -16.36
N GLN A 70 -4.79 16.24 -15.88
CA GLN A 70 -5.46 15.24 -16.74
C GLN A 70 -6.98 15.26 -16.60
N ALA A 71 -7.55 16.30 -15.98
CA ALA A 71 -9.00 16.43 -15.83
C ALA A 71 -9.66 17.29 -16.92
N GLU A 72 -8.92 18.19 -17.58
CA GLU A 72 -9.52 19.16 -18.51
C GLU A 72 -9.62 18.61 -19.95
N GLU A 73 -8.71 17.73 -20.36
CA GLU A 73 -8.67 17.20 -21.73
C GLU A 73 -9.72 16.11 -21.99
N ALA A 74 -10.14 15.38 -20.93
CA ALA A 74 -11.21 14.39 -21.03
C ALA A 74 -12.60 15.03 -21.24
N VAL A 75 -12.82 16.25 -20.73
CA VAL A 75 -14.12 16.95 -20.83
C VAL A 75 -14.38 17.45 -22.25
N LEU A 76 -13.32 17.89 -22.96
CA LEU A 76 -13.43 18.37 -24.34
C LEU A 76 -13.79 17.26 -25.36
N LEU A 77 -13.38 16.02 -25.10
CA LEU A 77 -13.63 14.89 -26.01
C LEU A 77 -15.06 14.35 -25.89
N GLU A 78 -15.69 14.49 -24.73
CA GLU A 78 -17.08 14.05 -24.49
C GLU A 78 -18.08 15.01 -25.17
N GLU A 79 -17.79 16.31 -25.18
CA GLU A 79 -18.67 17.34 -25.76
C GLU A 79 -18.71 17.27 -27.30
N ASP A 80 -17.60 16.91 -27.95
CA ASP A 80 -17.52 16.71 -29.41
C ASP A 80 -18.23 15.42 -29.90
N LEU A 81 -18.41 14.42 -29.04
CA LEU A 81 -19.03 13.13 -29.41
C LEU A 81 -20.56 13.10 -29.19
N LEU A 82 -21.11 14.05 -28.42
CA LEU A 82 -22.55 14.16 -28.14
C LEU A 82 -23.31 15.09 -29.11
N GLY A 83 -22.59 15.73 -30.06
CA GLY A 83 -23.12 16.78 -30.93
C GLY A 83 -23.88 16.33 -32.19
N GLU A 84 -23.97 15.03 -32.50
CA GLU A 84 -24.57 14.58 -33.77
C GLU A 84 -25.51 13.38 -33.59
N ASN A 85 -26.63 13.58 -32.90
CA ASN A 85 -27.83 12.73 -33.03
C ASN A 85 -29.10 13.57 -32.79
N GLY A 86 -29.31 14.56 -33.64
CA GLY A 86 -30.57 15.28 -33.75
C GLY A 86 -31.47 14.64 -34.81
N ASP A 87 -32.05 13.48 -34.51
CA ASP A 87 -33.33 13.01 -35.09
C ASP A 87 -33.82 11.77 -34.31
N GLY A 88 -34.37 12.02 -33.12
CA GLY A 88 -34.97 11.01 -32.25
C GLY A 88 -36.43 11.33 -31.93
N ASN A 89 -37.34 10.80 -32.74
CA ASN A 89 -38.73 10.61 -32.33
C ASN A 89 -38.80 9.52 -31.25
N GLY A 90 -39.20 9.89 -30.04
CA GLY A 90 -39.98 9.03 -29.15
C GLY A 90 -39.24 8.14 -28.15
N ALA A 91 -39.40 8.53 -26.87
CA ALA A 91 -39.59 7.64 -25.71
C ALA A 91 -38.36 6.89 -25.13
N GLY A 92 -37.57 7.61 -24.34
CA GLY A 92 -37.42 7.37 -22.91
C GLY A 92 -36.88 6.01 -22.43
N GLY A 93 -35.60 6.01 -22.03
CA GLY A 93 -35.16 5.40 -20.77
C GLY A 93 -34.08 4.33 -20.86
N ALA A 94 -32.94 4.63 -20.23
CA ALA A 94 -31.87 3.71 -19.80
C ALA A 94 -30.75 3.34 -20.81
N ASP A 95 -30.02 4.35 -21.28
CA ASP A 95 -28.76 4.18 -22.03
C ASP A 95 -27.58 3.88 -21.08
N GLY A 96 -27.51 2.66 -20.55
CA GLY A 96 -26.41 2.25 -19.66
C GLY A 96 -25.84 0.85 -19.88
N PHE A 97 -26.51 0.00 -20.66
CA PHE A 97 -26.02 -1.31 -21.05
C PHE A 97 -26.46 -1.55 -22.49
N GLY A 98 -25.50 -1.71 -23.40
CA GLY A 98 -25.78 -1.83 -24.83
C GLY A 98 -26.67 -3.02 -25.19
N ASP A 99 -27.25 -2.95 -26.39
CA ASP A 99 -28.18 -3.91 -27.02
C ASP A 99 -27.75 -5.39 -26.90
N SER A 100 -26.44 -5.65 -26.81
CA SER A 100 -25.88 -6.99 -26.64
C SER A 100 -26.19 -7.66 -25.29
N PHE A 101 -26.35 -6.89 -24.21
CA PHE A 101 -26.66 -7.43 -22.88
C PHE A 101 -28.17 -7.64 -22.71
N ALA A 102 -28.98 -6.85 -23.40
CA ALA A 102 -30.43 -7.02 -23.45
C ALA A 102 -30.81 -8.32 -24.16
N SER A 103 -30.13 -8.67 -25.26
CA SER A 103 -30.33 -9.96 -25.93
C SER A 103 -29.90 -11.16 -25.07
N GLU A 104 -28.82 -11.04 -24.30
CA GLU A 104 -28.34 -12.09 -23.39
C GLU A 104 -29.33 -12.36 -22.24
N LEU A 105 -29.97 -11.32 -21.71
CA LEU A 105 -30.98 -11.47 -20.64
C LEU A 105 -32.29 -12.08 -21.14
N ASP A 106 -32.70 -11.79 -22.37
CA ASP A 106 -33.93 -12.34 -22.96
C ASP A 106 -33.77 -13.85 -23.24
N GLU A 107 -32.58 -14.28 -23.70
CA GLU A 107 -32.26 -15.70 -23.86
C GLU A 107 -32.30 -16.46 -22.51
N ILE A 108 -31.74 -15.87 -21.44
CA ILE A 108 -31.75 -16.47 -20.10
C ILE A 108 -33.19 -16.56 -19.53
N SER A 109 -34.03 -15.55 -19.77
CA SER A 109 -35.42 -15.57 -19.29
C SER A 109 -36.23 -16.70 -19.95
N GLN A 110 -36.06 -16.89 -21.27
CA GLN A 110 -36.74 -17.95 -22.01
C GLN A 110 -36.29 -19.35 -21.56
N GLU A 111 -35.03 -19.51 -21.15
CA GLU A 111 -34.49 -20.78 -20.65
C GLU A 111 -35.03 -21.12 -19.24
N ILE A 112 -35.24 -20.11 -18.39
CA ILE A 112 -35.82 -20.28 -17.04
C ILE A 112 -37.30 -20.66 -17.12
N ASP A 113 -38.08 -19.99 -17.96
CA ASP A 113 -39.52 -20.24 -18.09
C ASP A 113 -39.80 -21.60 -18.74
N ALA A 114 -38.98 -22.04 -19.71
CA ALA A 114 -39.08 -23.37 -20.31
C ALA A 114 -38.74 -24.51 -19.33
N SER A 115 -37.94 -24.24 -18.30
CA SER A 115 -37.62 -25.22 -17.25
C SER A 115 -38.68 -25.30 -16.13
N ALA A 116 -39.65 -24.39 -16.09
CA ALA A 116 -40.69 -24.34 -15.05
C ALA A 116 -41.96 -25.14 -15.39
N GLU A 117 -42.14 -25.59 -16.64
CA GLU A 117 -43.32 -26.35 -17.11
C GLU A 117 -43.09 -27.86 -17.27
N LYS A 118 -42.01 -28.43 -16.71
CA LYS A 118 -41.78 -29.89 -16.73
C LYS A 118 -41.65 -30.50 -15.34
#